data_AF-D7DA95-F1
#
_entry.id   AF-D7DA95-F1
#
_cell.length_a   1.000
_cell.length_b   1.000
_cell.length_c   1.000
_cell.angle_alpha   90.00
_cell.angle_beta   90.00
_cell.angle_gamma   90.00
#
_symmetry.space_group_name_H-M   'P 1'
#
loop_
_entity.id
_entity.type
_entity.pdbx_description
1 polymer ?
#
loop_
_entity_poly.entity_id
_entity_poly.type
_entity_poly.pdbx_seq_one_letter_code
_entity_poly.pdbx_strand_id
1 'polypeptide(L)'
;MRKTRIKTLNLNLEEIKLEDLANIIEYVEEHVREYLEQVLPPKSEYDIIVKITHEGDKITLFLDIGVKAGYIDIMNYNKILGDAINEARRIFERELRKYKQVEKVSTQ
;
A
#
# COMPACT_ATOMS: atom_id res chain seq x y z
N MET A 1 -5.02 -5.44 16.38
CA MET A 1 -6.26 -5.71 15.59
C MET A 1 -5.90 -5.76 14.12
N ARG A 2 -6.15 -6.87 13.43
CA ARG A 2 -5.99 -6.97 11.98
C ARG A 2 -7.16 -6.21 11.31
N LYS A 3 -6.86 -5.18 10.52
CA LYS A 3 -7.87 -4.42 9.77
C LYS A 3 -7.80 -4.83 8.30
N THR A 4 -8.92 -5.32 7.77
CA THR A 4 -9.06 -5.64 6.34
C THR A 4 -9.99 -4.62 5.69
N ARG A 5 -9.61 -4.12 4.51
CA ARG A 5 -10.48 -3.28 3.67
C ARG A 5 -10.55 -3.88 2.27
N ILE A 6 -11.77 -3.95 1.74
CA ILE A 6 -12.04 -4.47 0.39
C ILE A 6 -12.57 -3.31 -0.45
N LYS A 7 -12.06 -3.19 -1.67
CA LYS A 7 -12.52 -2.22 -2.66
C LYS A 7 -12.63 -2.89 -4.01
N THR A 8 -13.77 -2.71 -4.68
CA THR A 8 -13.98 -3.21 -6.03
C THR A 8 -13.42 -2.22 -7.04
N LEU A 9 -12.60 -2.70 -7.97
CA LEU A 9 -12.03 -1.96 -9.09
C LEU A 9 -12.25 -2.78 -10.37
N ASN A 10 -12.73 -2.15 -11.43
CA ASN A 10 -12.91 -2.79 -12.74
C ASN A 10 -11.56 -2.81 -13.49
N LEU A 11 -10.68 -3.74 -13.12
CA LEU A 11 -9.33 -3.86 -13.66
C LEU A 11 -9.28 -4.89 -14.78
N ASN A 12 -8.39 -4.67 -15.76
CA ASN A 12 -7.96 -5.72 -16.68
C ASN A 12 -6.81 -6.52 -16.04
N LEU A 13 -7.14 -7.56 -15.27
CA LEU A 13 -6.14 -8.35 -14.53
C LEU A 13 -5.18 -9.11 -15.46
N GLU A 14 -5.58 -9.38 -16.70
CA GLU A 14 -4.74 -10.06 -17.71
C GLU A 14 -3.54 -9.20 -18.15
N GLU A 15 -3.63 -7.88 -18.02
CA GLU A 15 -2.55 -6.94 -18.38
C GLU A 15 -1.53 -6.75 -17.25
N ILE A 16 -1.83 -7.19 -16.03
CA ILE A 16 -0.95 -7.01 -14.87
C ILE A 16 0.05 -8.16 -14.81
N LYS A 17 1.30 -7.86 -15.15
CA LYS A 17 2.40 -8.84 -15.11
C LYS A 17 3.00 -8.93 -13.71
N LEU A 18 3.75 -10.00 -13.47
CA LEU A 18 4.49 -10.18 -12.21
C LEU A 18 5.48 -9.02 -11.95
N GLU A 19 6.12 -8.52 -13.00
CA GLU A 19 7.04 -7.37 -12.92
C GLU A 19 6.31 -6.09 -12.49
N ASP A 20 5.08 -5.88 -12.95
CA ASP A 20 4.26 -4.74 -12.52
C ASP A 20 3.96 -4.85 -11.02
N LEU A 21 3.60 -6.04 -10.54
CA LEU A 21 3.34 -6.26 -9.12
C LEU A 21 4.59 -6.05 -8.26
N ALA A 22 5.76 -6.50 -8.73
CA ALA A 22 7.04 -6.27 -8.05
C ALA A 22 7.36 -4.77 -7.95
N ASN A 23 7.19 -4.04 -9.06
CA ASN A 23 7.36 -2.58 -9.06
C ASN A 23 6.39 -1.92 -8.09
N ILE A 24 5.11 -2.32 -8.07
CA ILE A 24 4.13 -1.77 -7.13
C ILE A 24 4.54 -2.03 -5.67
N ILE A 25 5.09 -3.21 -5.35
CA ILE A 25 5.62 -3.51 -4.02
C ILE A 25 6.71 -2.50 -3.64
N GLU A 26 7.71 -2.32 -4.51
CA GLU A 26 8.83 -1.41 -4.27
C GLU A 26 8.34 0.03 -4.08
N TYR A 27 7.46 0.52 -4.96
CA TYR A 27 6.89 1.86 -4.86
C TYR A 27 6.08 2.08 -3.58
N VAL A 28 5.28 1.09 -3.17
CA VAL A 28 4.52 1.16 -1.92
C VAL A 28 5.46 1.20 -0.72
N GLU A 29 6.46 0.32 -0.68
CA GLU A 29 7.43 0.27 0.41
C GLU A 29 8.21 1.58 0.54
N GLU A 30 8.70 2.13 -0.58
CA GLU A 30 9.44 3.38 -0.61
C GLU A 30 8.60 4.55 -0.06
N HIS A 31 7.36 4.71 -0.50
CA HIS A 31 6.51 5.81 -0.02
C HIS A 31 6.14 5.67 1.47
N VAL A 32 5.94 4.43 1.95
CA VAL A 32 5.71 4.18 3.38
C VAL A 32 6.97 4.52 4.18
N ARG A 33 8.14 4.15 3.67
CA ARG A 33 9.44 4.47 4.27
C ARG A 33 9.63 5.98 4.38
N GLU A 34 9.46 6.71 3.29
CA GLU A 34 9.55 8.16 3.26
C GLU A 34 8.58 8.83 4.25
N TYR A 35 7.33 8.35 4.31
CA TYR A 35 6.36 8.84 5.27
C TYR A 35 6.85 8.63 6.72
N LEU A 36 7.32 7.42 7.05
CA LEU A 36 7.81 7.11 8.39
C LEU A 36 9.05 7.95 8.77
N GLU A 37 9.99 8.15 7.84
CA GLU A 37 11.16 9.00 8.06
C GLU A 37 10.82 10.47 8.33
N GLN A 38 9.74 10.98 7.71
CA GLN A 38 9.28 12.35 7.91
C GLN A 38 8.60 12.57 9.28
N VAL A 39 7.93 11.54 9.81
CA VAL A 39 7.10 11.68 11.02
C VAL A 39 7.72 11.08 12.27
N LEU A 40 8.65 10.13 12.13
CA LEU A 40 9.31 9.50 13.26
C LEU A 40 10.49 10.35 13.77
N PRO A 41 10.76 10.35 15.09
CA PRO A 41 11.91 10.98 15.66
C PRO A 41 13.21 10.41 15.08
N PRO A 42 14.29 11.21 15.07
CA PRO A 42 15.62 10.72 14.73
C PRO A 42 15.98 9.48 15.55
N LYS A 43 16.66 8.52 14.92
CA LYS A 43 17.07 7.23 15.52
C LYS A 43 15.93 6.26 15.85
N SER A 44 14.71 6.51 15.36
CA SER A 44 13.67 5.48 15.40
C SER A 44 14.05 4.34 14.46
N GLU A 45 13.83 3.11 14.91
CA GLU A 45 13.96 1.90 14.10
C GLU A 45 12.57 1.50 13.58
N TYR A 46 12.49 1.06 12.34
CA TYR A 46 11.25 0.54 11.78
C TYR A 46 11.54 -0.57 10.77
N ASP A 47 10.55 -1.43 10.58
CA ASP A 47 10.56 -2.52 9.61
C ASP A 47 9.26 -2.48 8.81
N ILE A 48 9.35 -2.70 7.51
CA ILE A 48 8.20 -2.65 6.59
C ILE A 48 8.22 -3.92 5.76
N ILE A 49 7.14 -4.68 5.81
CA ILE A 49 6.94 -5.86 4.98
C ILE A 49 5.76 -5.59 4.05
N VAL A 50 6.04 -5.54 2.75
CA VAL A 50 5.03 -5.39 1.71
C VAL A 50 4.97 -6.67 0.89
N LYS A 51 3.77 -7.20 0.69
CA LYS A 51 3.53 -8.36 -0.17
C LYS A 51 2.25 -8.16 -0.96
N ILE A 52 2.28 -8.52 -2.24
CA ILE A 52 1.09 -8.60 -3.07
C ILE A 52 0.82 -10.05 -3.47
N THR A 53 -0.44 -10.46 -3.41
CA THR A 53 -0.89 -11.72 -4.03
C THR A 53 -1.94 -11.43 -5.10
N HIS A 54 -1.93 -12.26 -6.14
CA HIS A 54 -2.93 -12.28 -7.19
C HIS A 54 -3.59 -13.66 -7.21
N GLU A 55 -4.87 -13.71 -6.85
CA GLU A 55 -5.64 -14.95 -6.72
C GLU A 55 -6.98 -14.77 -7.44
N GLY A 56 -7.13 -15.39 -8.61
CA GLY A 56 -8.35 -15.30 -9.41
C GLY A 56 -8.67 -13.86 -9.81
N ASP A 57 -9.77 -13.33 -9.30
CA ASP A 57 -10.27 -11.97 -9.57
C ASP A 57 -9.80 -10.92 -8.54
N LYS A 58 -8.85 -11.28 -7.66
CA LYS A 58 -8.42 -10.44 -6.54
C LYS A 58 -6.93 -10.20 -6.53
N ILE A 59 -6.57 -8.94 -6.32
CA ILE A 59 -5.22 -8.54 -5.91
C ILE A 59 -5.29 -8.08 -4.46
N THR A 60 -4.46 -8.68 -3.61
CA THR A 60 -4.41 -8.37 -2.18
C THR A 60 -3.06 -7.80 -1.81
N LEU A 61 -3.06 -6.60 -1.22
CA LEU A 61 -1.90 -6.00 -0.57
C LEU A 61 -1.87 -6.41 0.91
N PHE A 62 -0.77 -7.03 1.33
CA PHE A 62 -0.41 -7.25 2.72
C PHE A 62 0.67 -6.25 3.10
N LEU A 63 0.45 -5.59 4.24
CA LEU A 63 1.35 -4.61 4.80
C LEU A 63 1.51 -4.91 6.28
N ASP A 64 2.75 -5.10 6.70
CA ASP A 64 3.15 -5.14 8.10
C ASP A 64 4.15 -4.01 8.35
N ILE A 65 3.96 -3.28 9.45
CA ILE A 65 4.83 -2.16 9.83
C ILE A 65 5.13 -2.29 11.31
N GLY A 66 6.40 -2.54 11.60
CA GLY A 66 6.96 -2.49 12.95
C GLY A 66 7.64 -1.15 13.19
N VAL A 67 7.38 -0.51 14.33
CA VAL A 67 8.11 0.70 14.74
C VAL A 67 8.61 0.49 16.17
N LYS A 68 9.87 0.80 16.38
CA LYS A 68 10.54 0.79 17.67
C LYS A 68 11.18 2.16 17.89
N ALA A 69 10.62 2.93 18.81
CA ALA A 69 11.06 4.28 19.09
C ALA A 69 11.12 4.52 20.60
N GLY A 70 12.10 5.33 21.01
CA GLY A 70 12.40 5.57 22.44
C GLY A 70 11.47 6.56 23.14
N TYR A 71 10.57 7.24 22.42
CA TYR A 71 9.72 8.31 22.96
C TYR A 71 8.24 7.91 22.95
N ILE A 72 7.89 6.90 23.74
CA ILE A 72 6.56 6.27 23.74
C ILE A 72 5.47 7.25 24.24
N ASP A 73 5.81 8.17 25.15
CA ASP A 73 4.81 9.00 25.85
C ASP A 73 4.40 10.28 25.11
N ILE A 74 5.10 10.67 24.05
CA ILE A 74 4.90 11.96 23.37
C ILE A 74 4.17 11.78 22.03
N MET A 75 4.23 10.59 21.44
CA MET A 75 3.74 10.35 20.09
C MET A 75 2.55 9.39 20.02
N ASN A 76 1.60 9.72 19.14
CA ASN A 76 0.50 8.84 18.83
C ASN A 76 0.89 7.85 17.72
N TYR A 77 1.62 6.79 18.10
CA TYR A 77 2.06 5.75 17.16
C TYR A 77 0.90 5.06 16.43
N ASN A 78 -0.25 4.89 17.07
CA ASN A 78 -1.44 4.33 16.41
C ASN A 78 -1.91 5.19 15.25
N LYS A 79 -1.87 6.52 15.40
CA LYS A 79 -2.18 7.46 14.32
C LYS A 79 -1.14 7.37 13.21
N ILE A 80 0.14 7.42 13.56
CA ILE A 80 1.27 7.33 12.61
C ILE A 80 1.17 6.04 11.77
N LEU A 81 0.99 4.88 12.41
CA LEU A 81 0.82 3.61 11.71
C LEU A 81 -0.45 3.59 10.85
N GLY A 82 -1.55 4.18 11.33
CA GLY A 82 -2.78 4.32 10.57
C GLY A 82 -2.62 5.16 9.31
N ASP A 83 -1.87 6.25 9.40
CA ASP A 83 -1.56 7.16 8.29
C ASP A 83 -0.58 6.49 7.30
N ALA A 84 0.42 5.76 7.78
CA ALA A 84 1.30 4.94 6.94
C ALA A 84 0.54 3.87 6.14
N ILE A 85 -0.41 3.16 6.77
CA ILE A 85 -1.30 2.21 6.09
C ILE A 85 -2.17 2.92 5.03
N ASN A 86 -2.66 4.12 5.34
CA ASN A 86 -3.45 4.90 4.39
C ASN A 86 -2.63 5.34 3.18
N GLU A 87 -1.37 5.72 3.41
CA GLU A 87 -0.42 6.08 2.35
C GLU A 87 -0.14 4.89 1.44
N ALA A 88 0.22 3.74 2.01
CA ALA A 88 0.41 2.49 1.25
C ALA A 88 -0.78 2.16 0.35
N ARG A 89 -2.01 2.26 0.91
CA ARG A 89 -3.25 2.05 0.15
C ARG A 89 -3.40 3.06 -0.98
N ARG A 90 -3.12 4.34 -0.72
CA ARG A 90 -3.24 5.42 -1.71
C ARG A 90 -2.35 5.14 -2.92
N ILE A 91 -1.10 4.75 -2.66
CA ILE A 91 -0.12 4.41 -3.70
C ILE A 91 -0.54 3.16 -4.44
N PHE A 92 -0.85 2.07 -3.73
CA PHE A 92 -1.32 0.82 -4.33
C PHE A 92 -2.53 1.01 -5.25
N GLU A 93 -3.56 1.73 -4.78
CA GLU A 93 -4.73 2.03 -5.61
C GLU A 93 -4.40 2.95 -6.79
N ARG A 94 -3.46 3.88 -6.66
CA ARG A 94 -3.01 4.76 -7.74
C ARG A 94 -2.36 3.96 -8.85
N GLU A 95 -1.46 3.04 -8.49
CA GLU A 95 -0.75 2.21 -9.47
C GLU A 95 -1.71 1.24 -10.18
N LEU A 96 -2.63 0.60 -9.46
CA LEU A 96 -3.64 -0.28 -10.07
C LEU A 96 -4.58 0.45 -11.04
N ARG A 97 -4.80 1.76 -10.90
CA ARG A 97 -5.67 2.51 -11.83
C ARG A 97 -5.15 2.54 -13.25
N LYS A 98 -3.85 2.31 -13.47
CA LYS A 98 -3.25 2.21 -14.81
C LYS A 98 -3.86 1.08 -15.64
N TYR A 99 -4.41 0.05 -14.97
CA TYR A 99 -5.00 -1.13 -15.57
C TYR A 99 -6.54 -1.11 -15.54
N LYS A 100 -7.15 0.05 -15.30
CA LYS A 100 -8.61 0.17 -15.37
C LYS A 100 -9.08 -0.11 -16.79
N GLN A 101 -10.13 -0.90 -16.94
CA GLN A 101 -10.80 -1.06 -18.22
C GLN A 101 -11.32 0.31 -18.68
N VAL A 102 -10.88 0.77 -19.84
CA VAL A 102 -11.52 1.89 -20.52
C VAL A 102 -12.85 1.35 -21.03
N GLU A 103 -13.97 1.89 -20.54
CA GLU A 103 -15.28 1.60 -21.13
C GLU A 103 -15.22 1.99 -22.61
N LYS A 104 -15.18 0.99 -23.49
CA LYS A 104 -15.52 1.21 -24.89
C LYS A 104 -16.99 1.59 -24.90
N VAL A 105 -17.27 2.90 -24.94
CA VAL A 105 -18.60 3.43 -25.23
C VAL A 105 -19.01 2.81 -26.56
N SER A 106 -19.88 1.81 -26.47
CA SER A 106 -20.46 1.15 -27.63
C SER A 106 -21.56 2.07 -28.12
N THR A 107 -21.22 3.00 -29.01
CA THR A 107 -22.23 3.75 -29.75
C THR A 107 -22.86 2.77 -30.73
N GLN A 108 -24.08 2.30 -30.40
CA GLN A 108 -24.98 1.69 -31.38
C GLN A 108 -25.60 2.78 -32.26
#